data_AF-A0A661UEF5-F1
#
_entry.id   AF-A0A661UEF5-F1
#
_cell.length_a   1.000
_cell.length_b   1.000
_cell.length_c   1.000
_cell.angle_alpha   90.00
_cell.angle_beta   90.00
_cell.angle_gamma   90.00
#
_symmetry.space_group_name_H-M   'P 1'
#
loop_
_entity.id
_entity.type
_entity.pdbx_description
1 polymer ?
#
loop_
_entity_poly.entity_id
_entity_poly.type
_entity_poly.pdbx_seq_one_letter_code
_entity_poly.pdbx_strand_id
1 'polypeptide(L)'
;IRQNDIYSKLRHDFSNSSVIAEYSQTEKVDYNENNWEKISTPHLSFDFVMGKVPLLLKWETEIHQKKHRLANDELIEDKYYEPQVQADFDFNGTGLSLIAAYHYHGWDDLMRNEALLGVELNLEIFNDTNLKFFAGKEKGGKICRNGTCRYQSKFKGIRIELTTSF
;
A
#
# COMPACT_ATOMS: atom_id res chain seq x y z
N ILE A 1 9.69 -24.79 5.30
CA ILE A 1 8.90 -23.53 5.31
C ILE A 1 7.41 -23.87 5.33
N ARG A 2 6.68 -23.38 6.33
CA ARG A 2 5.21 -23.46 6.42
C ARG A 2 4.64 -22.04 6.37
N GLN A 3 3.64 -21.80 5.53
CA GLN A 3 2.96 -20.51 5.41
C GLN A 3 1.48 -20.65 5.83
N ASN A 4 0.96 -19.63 6.50
CA ASN A 4 -0.45 -19.49 6.82
C ASN A 4 -0.92 -18.08 6.46
N ASP A 5 -2.04 -18.00 5.75
CA ASP A 5 -2.60 -16.73 5.27
C ASP A 5 -4.03 -16.56 5.80
N ILE A 6 -4.33 -15.37 6.29
CA ILE A 6 -5.66 -14.95 6.73
C ILE A 6 -6.03 -13.71 5.94
N TYR A 7 -7.27 -13.67 5.44
CA TYR A 7 -7.84 -12.51 4.79
C TYR A 7 -9.29 -12.34 5.23
N SER A 8 -9.66 -11.10 5.55
CA SER A 8 -11.02 -10.72 5.85
C SER A 8 -11.32 -9.36 5.24
N LYS A 9 -12.56 -9.22 4.77
CA LYS A 9 -13.07 -7.99 4.15
C LYS A 9 -14.49 -7.74 4.64
N LEU A 10 -14.73 -6.52 5.09
CA LEU A 10 -16.03 -5.99 5.38
C LEU A 10 -16.28 -4.80 4.47
N ARG A 11 -17.43 -4.79 3.79
CA ARG A 11 -17.87 -3.67 2.96
C ARG A 11 -19.25 -3.24 3.45
N HIS A 12 -19.44 -1.94 3.54
CA HIS A 12 -20.75 -1.35 3.79
C HIS A 12 -20.99 -0.23 2.77
N ASP A 13 -22.09 -0.34 2.04
CA ASP A 13 -22.52 0.63 1.04
C ASP A 13 -23.65 1.48 1.62
N PHE A 14 -23.45 2.80 1.59
CA PHE A 14 -24.48 3.80 1.84
C PHE A 14 -25.08 4.26 0.50
N SER A 15 -26.04 5.19 0.55
CA SER A 15 -26.69 5.68 -0.68
C SER A 15 -25.74 6.39 -1.67
N ASN A 16 -24.65 7.00 -1.19
CA ASN A 16 -23.73 7.80 -2.01
C ASN A 16 -22.25 7.64 -1.61
N SER A 17 -21.94 6.64 -0.79
CA SER A 17 -20.59 6.36 -0.31
C SER A 17 -20.44 4.90 0.05
N SER A 18 -19.20 4.42 0.15
CA SER A 18 -18.91 3.08 0.64
C SER A 18 -17.69 3.08 1.56
N VAL A 19 -17.73 2.23 2.56
CA VAL A 19 -16.59 1.96 3.44
C VAL A 19 -16.17 0.51 3.25
N ILE A 20 -14.87 0.28 3.09
CA ILE A 20 -14.30 -1.07 3.05
C ILE A 20 -13.19 -1.16 4.10
N ALA A 21 -13.33 -2.09 5.03
CA ALA A 21 -12.28 -2.49 5.95
C ALA A 21 -11.74 -3.86 5.53
N GLU A 22 -10.44 -3.98 5.38
CA GLU A 22 -9.74 -5.20 5.00
C GLU A 22 -8.64 -5.49 6.02
N TYR A 23 -8.40 -6.76 6.28
CA TYR A 23 -7.28 -7.22 7.08
C TYR A 23 -6.71 -8.45 6.41
N SER A 24 -5.43 -8.40 6.08
CA SER A 24 -4.65 -9.56 5.69
C SER A 24 -3.54 -9.84 6.70
N GLN A 25 -3.20 -11.11 6.84
CA GLN A 25 -2.04 -11.56 7.59
C GLN A 25 -1.40 -12.74 6.87
N THR A 26 -0.08 -12.68 6.69
CA THR A 26 0.73 -13.81 6.23
C THR A 26 1.74 -14.13 7.31
N GLU A 27 1.83 -15.40 7.69
CA GLU A 27 2.78 -15.92 8.66
C GLU A 27 3.61 -17.02 8.01
N LYS A 28 4.93 -16.95 8.13
CA LYS A 28 5.88 -17.91 7.59
C LYS A 28 6.79 -18.41 8.70
N VAL A 29 6.93 -19.73 8.77
CA VAL A 29 7.82 -20.40 9.72
C VAL A 29 8.82 -21.24 8.94
N ASP A 30 10.10 -20.96 9.11
CA ASP A 30 11.18 -21.83 8.67
C ASP A 30 11.81 -22.54 9.87
N TYR A 31 11.52 -23.84 9.98
CA TYR A 31 12.09 -24.69 11.02
C TYR A 31 13.58 -24.97 10.83
N ASN A 32 14.10 -24.87 9.61
CA ASN A 32 15.52 -25.12 9.34
C ASN A 32 16.38 -23.94 9.78
N GLU A 33 15.88 -22.73 9.56
CA GLU A 33 16.58 -21.49 9.93
C GLU A 33 16.12 -20.92 11.28
N ASN A 34 15.17 -21.57 11.97
CA ASN A 34 14.50 -21.04 13.17
C ASN A 34 13.98 -19.60 12.97
N ASN A 35 13.45 -19.35 11.79
CA ASN A 35 12.99 -18.04 11.35
C ASN A 35 11.46 -18.00 11.37
N TRP A 36 10.91 -16.93 11.93
CA TRP A 36 9.48 -16.65 11.92
C TRP A 36 9.26 -15.24 11.41
N GLU A 37 8.40 -15.11 10.41
CA GLU A 37 8.02 -13.83 9.82
C GLU A 37 6.50 -13.72 9.80
N LYS A 38 5.98 -12.58 10.25
CA LYS A 38 4.57 -12.24 10.15
C LYS A 38 4.42 -10.85 9.56
N ILE A 39 3.57 -10.75 8.55
CA ILE A 39 3.17 -9.49 7.91
C ILE A 39 1.67 -9.35 8.13
N SER A 40 1.23 -8.24 8.73
CA SER A 40 -0.19 -7.91 8.89
C SER A 40 -0.49 -6.59 8.19
N THR A 41 -1.60 -6.53 7.45
CA THR A 41 -1.97 -5.34 6.68
C THR A 41 -3.44 -5.00 6.92
N PRO A 42 -3.77 -4.25 7.99
CA PRO A 42 -5.02 -3.51 8.04
C PRO A 42 -5.08 -2.48 6.92
N HIS A 43 -6.24 -2.43 6.27
CA HIS A 43 -6.56 -1.49 5.21
C HIS A 43 -7.97 -0.95 5.41
N LEU A 44 -8.15 0.35 5.26
CA LEU A 44 -9.43 1.03 5.31
C LEU A 44 -9.54 1.92 4.08
N SER A 45 -10.66 1.82 3.36
CA SER A 45 -10.98 2.73 2.28
C SER A 45 -12.38 3.32 2.43
N PHE A 46 -12.50 4.57 2.01
CA PHE A 46 -13.74 5.33 2.01
C PHE A 46 -13.91 6.00 0.65
N ASP A 47 -14.94 5.57 -0.07
CA ASP A 47 -15.36 6.12 -1.36
C ASP A 47 -16.56 7.02 -1.13
N PHE A 48 -16.51 8.25 -1.64
CA PHE A 48 -17.63 9.17 -1.62
C PHE A 48 -17.54 10.17 -2.76
N VAL A 49 -18.67 10.77 -3.11
CA VAL A 49 -18.71 11.83 -4.12
C VAL A 49 -18.74 13.19 -3.42
N MET A 50 -17.72 14.02 -3.68
CA MET A 50 -17.70 15.42 -3.25
C MET A 50 -18.22 16.31 -4.39
N GLY A 51 -19.51 16.62 -4.36
CA GLY A 51 -20.18 17.38 -5.42
C GLY A 51 -20.32 16.56 -6.71
N LYS A 52 -19.38 16.73 -7.65
CA LYS A 52 -19.31 15.96 -8.91
C LYS A 52 -18.03 15.14 -9.05
N VAL A 53 -17.17 15.18 -8.03
CA VAL A 53 -15.84 14.55 -8.07
C VAL A 53 -15.88 13.31 -7.17
N PRO A 54 -15.82 12.10 -7.75
CA PRO A 54 -15.58 10.89 -6.98
C PRO A 54 -14.22 10.98 -6.27
N LEU A 55 -14.21 10.63 -4.98
CA LEU A 55 -13.03 10.63 -4.14
C LEU A 55 -12.92 9.27 -3.44
N LEU A 56 -11.70 8.72 -3.44
CA LEU A 56 -11.38 7.50 -2.72
C LEU A 56 -10.19 7.75 -1.78
N LEU A 57 -10.48 7.75 -0.49
CA LEU A 57 -9.46 7.80 0.56
C LEU A 57 -9.08 6.38 0.97
N LYS A 58 -7.78 6.10 1.05
CA LYS A 58 -7.23 4.82 1.47
C LYS A 58 -6.22 5.04 2.57
N TRP A 59 -6.29 4.20 3.60
CA TRP A 59 -5.28 4.06 4.63
C TRP A 59 -4.89 2.60 4.73
N GLU A 60 -3.60 2.32 4.65
CA GLU A 60 -3.02 0.99 4.81
C GLU A 60 -1.87 1.08 5.80
N THR A 61 -1.63 0.03 6.59
CA THR A 61 -0.41 -0.06 7.39
C THR A 61 0.11 -1.48 7.34
N GLU A 62 1.28 -1.68 6.73
CA GLU A 62 1.96 -2.97 6.84
C GLU A 62 2.72 -3.02 8.17
N ILE A 63 2.50 -4.09 8.93
CA ILE A 63 3.15 -4.37 10.19
C ILE A 63 4.00 -5.61 9.99
N HIS A 64 5.31 -5.44 10.01
CA HIS A 64 6.28 -6.53 9.83
C HIS A 64 6.82 -6.95 11.19
N GLN A 65 6.81 -8.24 11.46
CA GLN A 65 7.38 -8.84 12.65
C GLN A 65 8.28 -9.99 12.23
N LYS A 66 9.54 -9.97 12.66
CA LYS A 66 10.53 -11.00 12.36
C LYS A 66 11.16 -11.49 13.65
N LYS A 67 11.25 -12.80 13.79
CA LYS A 67 11.94 -13.46 14.89
C LYS A 67 12.97 -14.41 14.33
N HIS A 68 14.21 -14.24 14.77
CA HIS A 68 15.34 -15.04 14.37
C HIS A 68 16.07 -15.52 15.61
N ARG A 69 16.34 -16.83 15.70
CA ARG A 69 17.17 -17.39 16.77
C ARG A 69 18.62 -17.48 16.30
N LEU A 70 19.52 -16.83 17.03
CA LEU A 70 20.96 -16.87 16.76
C LEU A 70 21.58 -18.20 17.23
N ALA A 71 22.81 -18.47 16.78
CA ALA A 71 23.58 -19.67 17.16
C ALA A 71 23.88 -19.77 18.67
N ASN A 72 23.80 -18.66 19.40
CA ASN A 72 23.95 -18.57 20.86
C ASN A 72 22.61 -18.70 21.62
N ASP A 73 21.53 -19.14 20.95
CA ASP A 73 20.17 -19.23 21.47
C ASP A 73 19.50 -17.88 21.84
N GLU A 74 20.12 -16.75 21.48
CA GLU A 74 19.47 -15.44 21.62
C GLU A 74 18.36 -15.25 20.59
N LEU A 75 17.24 -14.67 21.03
CA LEU A 75 16.09 -14.34 20.18
C LEU A 75 16.17 -12.86 19.78
N ILE A 76 16.31 -12.58 18.49
CA ILE A 76 16.15 -11.23 17.95
C ILE A 76 14.72 -11.08 17.46
N GLU A 77 14.03 -10.05 17.95
CA GLU A 77 12.73 -9.61 17.45
C GLU A 77 12.89 -8.26 16.78
N ASP A 78 12.56 -8.20 15.49
CA ASP A 78 12.49 -6.96 14.71
C ASP A 78 11.03 -6.67 14.37
N LYS A 79 10.62 -5.42 14.56
CA LYS A 79 9.26 -4.96 14.30
C LYS A 79 9.29 -3.56 13.72
N TYR A 80 8.65 -3.39 12.58
CA TYR A 80 8.48 -2.09 11.95
C TYR A 80 7.12 -1.94 11.28
N TYR A 81 6.78 -0.69 11.00
CA TYR A 81 5.49 -0.27 10.50
C TYR A 81 5.68 0.59 9.25
N GLU A 82 4.88 0.33 8.24
CA GLU A 82 4.87 1.09 6.98
C GLU A 82 3.46 1.60 6.67
N PRO A 83 3.00 2.67 7.37
CA PRO A 83 1.72 3.29 7.05
C PRO A 83 1.78 4.01 5.71
N GLN A 84 0.67 3.95 4.98
CA GLN A 84 0.43 4.66 3.74
C GLN A 84 -0.98 5.25 3.75
N VAL A 85 -1.10 6.52 3.39
CA VAL A 85 -2.36 7.18 3.08
C VAL A 85 -2.34 7.57 1.62
N GLN A 86 -3.45 7.34 0.93
CA GLN A 86 -3.64 7.71 -0.47
C GLN A 86 -5.01 8.35 -0.66
N ALA A 87 -5.06 9.45 -1.40
CA ALA A 87 -6.30 10.10 -1.81
C ALA A 87 -6.35 10.12 -3.34
N ASP A 88 -7.36 9.48 -3.90
CA ASP A 88 -7.62 9.42 -5.34
C ASP A 88 -8.82 10.29 -5.69
N PHE A 89 -8.70 11.07 -6.76
CA PHE A 89 -9.73 11.95 -7.29
C PHE A 89 -9.97 11.59 -8.75
N ASP A 90 -11.22 11.50 -9.17
CA ASP A 90 -11.58 11.34 -10.57
C ASP A 90 -12.27 12.60 -11.13
N PHE A 91 -11.72 13.13 -12.20
CA PHE A 91 -12.25 14.29 -12.92
C PHE A 91 -12.58 13.90 -14.36
N ASN A 92 -13.71 13.19 -14.56
CA ASN A 92 -14.23 12.81 -15.88
C ASN A 92 -13.15 12.12 -16.75
N GLY A 93 -12.52 11.07 -16.24
CA GLY A 93 -11.47 10.31 -16.96
C GLY A 93 -10.04 10.84 -16.74
N THR A 94 -9.87 11.89 -15.94
CA THR A 94 -8.58 12.30 -15.40
C THR A 94 -8.48 11.90 -13.92
N GLY A 95 -7.64 10.93 -13.61
CA GLY A 95 -7.36 10.51 -12.25
C GLY A 95 -6.18 11.26 -11.65
N LEU A 96 -6.32 11.78 -10.43
CA LEU A 96 -5.21 12.32 -9.64
C LEU A 96 -5.09 11.53 -8.34
N SER A 97 -3.89 11.07 -8.01
CA SER A 97 -3.61 10.39 -6.74
C SER A 97 -2.52 11.12 -5.96
N LEU A 98 -2.79 11.38 -4.69
CA LEU A 98 -1.80 11.87 -3.72
C LEU A 98 -1.43 10.72 -2.79
N ILE A 99 -0.14 10.46 -2.61
CA ILE A 99 0.36 9.35 -1.78
C ILE A 99 1.33 9.90 -0.73
N ALA A 100 1.14 9.47 0.51
CA ALA A 100 2.08 9.67 1.61
C ALA A 100 2.33 8.33 2.30
N ALA A 101 3.58 7.91 2.38
CA ALA A 101 3.99 6.72 3.12
C ALA A 101 5.12 7.06 4.10
N TYR A 102 5.18 6.29 5.18
CA TYR A 102 6.19 6.43 6.22
C TYR A 102 6.73 5.06 6.62
N HIS A 103 7.89 5.02 7.25
CA HIS A 103 8.50 3.80 7.78
C HIS A 103 9.05 4.10 9.19
N TYR A 104 8.81 3.24 10.18
CA TYR A 104 9.37 3.41 11.53
C TYR A 104 9.39 2.08 12.32
N HIS A 105 10.35 1.92 13.24
CA HIS A 105 10.45 0.73 14.11
C HIS A 105 9.69 0.92 15.44
N GLY A 106 9.63 2.15 15.95
CA GLY A 106 8.90 2.50 17.17
C GLY A 106 8.58 3.98 17.25
N TRP A 107 7.84 4.38 18.29
CA TRP A 107 7.43 5.77 18.52
C TRP A 107 8.62 6.73 18.66
N ASP A 108 9.78 6.23 19.09
CA ASP A 108 11.01 7.01 19.26
C ASP A 108 11.68 7.39 17.92
N ASP A 109 11.34 6.69 16.82
CA ASP A 109 11.90 6.91 15.48
C ASP A 109 10.99 7.76 14.56
N LEU A 110 9.85 8.21 15.06
CA LEU A 110 8.80 8.87 14.27
C LEU A 110 9.22 10.21 13.67
N MET A 111 10.31 10.82 14.17
CA MET A 111 10.88 12.08 13.66
C MET A 111 12.19 11.90 12.90
N ARG A 112 12.71 10.66 12.80
CA ARG A 112 14.03 10.38 12.20
C ARG A 112 13.93 9.93 10.75
N ASN A 113 12.81 9.34 10.34
CA ASN A 113 12.65 8.79 9.01
C ASN A 113 12.07 9.81 8.03
N GLU A 114 12.43 9.66 6.76
CA GLU A 114 11.97 10.54 5.69
C GLU A 114 10.60 10.08 5.16
N ALA A 115 9.64 10.99 5.05
CA ALA A 115 8.36 10.70 4.44
C ALA A 115 8.49 10.50 2.92
N LEU A 116 7.81 9.48 2.41
CA LEU A 116 7.71 9.19 0.99
C LEU A 116 6.44 9.85 0.46
N LEU A 117 6.60 10.97 -0.23
CA LEU A 117 5.50 11.70 -0.85
C LEU A 117 5.51 11.49 -2.36
N GLY A 118 4.34 11.24 -2.93
CA GLY A 118 4.17 11.03 -4.37
C GLY A 118 2.87 11.60 -4.88
N VAL A 119 2.88 12.00 -6.16
CA VAL A 119 1.70 12.42 -6.91
C VAL A 119 1.66 11.63 -8.22
N GLU A 120 0.47 11.13 -8.57
CA GLU A 120 0.23 10.42 -9.82
C GLU A 120 -0.93 11.09 -10.59
N LEU A 121 -0.75 11.32 -11.88
CA LEU A 121 -1.78 11.75 -12.80
C LEU A 121 -2.02 10.63 -13.82
N ASN A 122 -3.27 10.23 -14.01
CA ASN A 122 -3.69 9.22 -14.97
C ASN A 122 -4.67 9.84 -15.96
N LEU A 123 -4.36 9.77 -17.25
CA LEU A 123 -5.13 10.36 -18.34
C LEU A 123 -5.56 9.26 -19.32
N GLU A 124 -6.85 9.14 -19.56
CA GLU A 124 -7.37 8.35 -20.68
C GLU A 124 -7.25 9.18 -21.96
N ILE A 125 -6.40 8.74 -22.91
CA ILE A 125 -6.12 9.49 -24.15
C ILE A 125 -6.97 8.99 -25.31
N PHE A 126 -7.12 7.67 -25.41
CA PHE A 126 -7.95 6.99 -26.40
C PHE A 126 -8.71 5.87 -25.70
N ASN A 127 -9.75 5.33 -26.36
CA ASN A 127 -10.37 4.08 -25.93
C ASN A 127 -9.25 3.04 -25.74
N ASP A 128 -9.15 2.50 -24.53
CA ASP A 128 -8.18 1.49 -24.11
C ASP A 128 -6.71 1.95 -23.98
N THR A 129 -6.40 3.25 -24.07
CA THR A 129 -5.04 3.78 -23.85
C THR A 129 -4.97 4.79 -22.72
N ASN A 130 -4.19 4.47 -21.70
CA ASN A 130 -3.95 5.28 -20.51
C ASN A 130 -2.51 5.78 -20.44
N LEU A 131 -2.33 7.07 -20.16
CA LEU A 131 -1.04 7.70 -19.89
C LEU A 131 -0.96 8.09 -18.42
N LYS A 132 0.09 7.63 -17.75
CA LYS A 132 0.33 7.86 -16.33
C LYS A 132 1.63 8.61 -16.11
N PHE A 133 1.56 9.65 -15.29
CA PHE A 133 2.70 10.43 -14.83
C PHE A 133 2.81 10.29 -13.32
N PHE A 134 3.95 9.86 -12.82
CA PHE A 134 4.25 9.82 -11.39
C PHE A 134 5.43 10.73 -11.09
N ALA A 135 5.33 11.52 -10.01
CA ALA A 135 6.44 12.32 -9.49
C ALA A 135 6.53 12.17 -7.96
N GLY A 136 7.71 11.86 -7.46
CA GLY A 136 7.98 11.80 -6.02
C GLY A 136 8.72 10.53 -5.62
N LYS A 137 8.36 9.99 -4.44
CA LYS A 137 8.94 8.79 -3.84
C LYS A 137 7.85 7.76 -3.57
N GLU A 138 8.18 6.51 -3.82
CA GLU A 138 7.25 5.40 -3.67
C GLU A 138 7.93 4.25 -2.92
N LYS A 139 7.22 3.64 -1.95
CA LYS A 139 7.69 2.38 -1.35
C LYS A 139 7.73 1.31 -2.43
N GLY A 140 8.75 0.46 -2.39
CA GLY A 140 8.77 -0.75 -3.20
C GLY A 140 7.83 -1.80 -2.59
N GLY A 141 7.58 -2.87 -3.33
CA GLY A 141 6.65 -3.92 -2.92
C GLY A 141 5.36 -3.89 -3.74
N LYS A 142 4.29 -4.44 -3.17
CA LYS A 142 2.98 -4.53 -3.84
C LYS A 142 2.28 -3.18 -3.75
N ILE A 143 2.12 -2.52 -4.89
CA ILE A 143 1.39 -1.24 -5.00
C ILE A 143 0.06 -1.52 -5.71
N CYS A 144 -1.05 -1.19 -5.05
CA CYS A 144 -2.40 -1.31 -5.60
C CYS A 144 -2.99 0.07 -5.92
N ARG A 145 -3.18 0.38 -7.21
CA ARG A 145 -3.79 1.64 -7.68
C ARG A 145 -4.78 1.37 -8.81
N ASN A 146 -5.92 2.07 -8.77
CA ASN A 146 -6.98 2.02 -9.78
C ASN A 146 -7.39 0.57 -10.15
N GLY A 147 -7.55 -0.30 -9.14
CA GLY A 147 -7.98 -1.70 -9.34
C GLY A 147 -6.88 -2.68 -9.78
N THR A 148 -5.64 -2.23 -9.98
CA THR A 148 -4.51 -3.10 -10.35
C THR A 148 -3.44 -3.10 -9.28
N CYS A 149 -2.91 -4.28 -8.94
CA CYS A 149 -1.80 -4.45 -8.01
C CYS A 149 -0.55 -4.93 -8.77
N ARG A 150 0.57 -4.26 -8.57
CA ARG A 150 1.85 -4.62 -9.19
C ARG A 150 3.00 -4.50 -8.20
N TYR A 151 3.93 -5.44 -8.27
CA TYR A 151 5.19 -5.35 -7.54
C TYR A 151 6.11 -4.38 -8.27
N GLN A 152 6.60 -3.37 -7.56
CA GLN A 152 7.58 -2.43 -8.11
C GLN A 152 8.71 -2.20 -7.13
N SER A 153 9.89 -1.87 -7.65
CA SER A 153 11.01 -1.44 -6.82
C SER A 153 10.72 -0.08 -6.19
N LYS A 154 11.40 0.22 -5.07
CA LYS A 154 11.44 1.58 -4.50
C LYS A 154 11.83 2.56 -5.61
N PHE A 155 11.07 3.65 -5.74
CA PHE A 155 11.26 4.63 -6.82
C PHE A 155 11.38 6.03 -6.24
N LYS A 156 12.26 6.85 -6.84
CA LYS A 156 12.40 8.28 -6.57
C LYS A 156 12.68 8.99 -7.88
N GLY A 157 11.81 9.93 -8.26
CA GLY A 157 11.99 10.72 -9.47
C GLY A 157 10.67 10.94 -10.23
N ILE A 158 10.76 10.98 -11.55
CA ILE A 158 9.62 11.14 -12.46
C ILE A 158 9.53 9.89 -13.33
N ARG A 159 8.33 9.31 -13.44
CA ARG A 159 8.03 8.15 -14.28
C ARG A 159 6.84 8.44 -15.18
N ILE A 160 6.96 8.05 -16.44
CA ILE A 160 5.89 8.15 -17.44
C ILE A 160 5.60 6.73 -17.92
N GLU A 161 4.34 6.32 -17.91
CA GLU A 161 3.91 4.99 -18.32
C GLU A 161 2.74 5.12 -19.30
N LEU A 162 2.87 4.52 -20.48
CA LEU A 162 1.78 4.41 -21.44
C LEU A 162 1.32 2.95 -21.44
N THR A 163 0.03 2.73 -21.21
CA THR A 163 -0.58 1.39 -21.20
C THR A 163 -1.70 1.35 -22.22
N THR A 164 -1.61 0.44 -23.18
CA THR A 164 -2.67 0.17 -24.15
C THR A 164 -3.17 -1.26 -23.94
N SER A 165 -4.49 -1.43 -23.82
CA SER A 165 -5.15 -2.74 -23.79
C SER A 165 -5.72 -3.04 -25.18
N PHE A 166 -5.64 -4.29 -25.63
CA PHE A 166 -6.10 -4.75 -26.94
C PHE A 166 -7.13 -5.88 -26.80
#